data_AF-A0A1S4CRT6-F1
#
_entry.id   AF-A0A1S4CRT6-F1
#
_cell.length_a   1.000
_cell.length_b   1.000
_cell.length_c   1.000
_cell.angle_alpha   90.00
_cell.angle_beta   90.00
_cell.angle_gamma   90.00
#
_symmetry.space_group_name_H-M   'P 1'
#
loop_
_entity.id
_entity.type
_entity.pdbx_description
1 polymer ?
#
loop_
_entity_poly.entity_id
_entity_poly.type
_entity_poly.pdbx_seq_one_letter_code
_entity_poly.pdbx_strand_id
1 'polypeptide(L)'
;MFPPIKFIFLVTVYTLLFPSIAFESESTDPIPEPWPHQFHAITIMNYTQGLRKVDLWYDWPNKRYMHINQYQLGKTLYGVEWQNGTSFYFTLDSTQECTVRHFPVGILRPNWLEGSNYVGQKYKDGFLCNVWDKVGFLRYYEDAVTKIPVYWHFYDGLVEHIMAFEVEKVLEDSKWQAPAYCFKEVEKESISLLENLATSHFRDVVNGEVAEN
;
A
#
# COMPACT_ATOMS: atom_id res chain seq x y z
N MET A 1 27.87 76.35 -47.68
CA MET A 1 28.57 75.09 -47.36
C MET A 1 29.06 75.17 -45.93
N PHE A 2 28.33 74.58 -44.96
CA PHE A 2 28.71 74.14 -43.59
C PHE A 2 27.50 73.35 -43.02
N PRO A 3 27.70 72.36 -42.13
CA PRO A 3 26.94 71.09 -42.09
C PRO A 3 25.72 71.05 -41.13
N PRO A 4 24.89 69.99 -41.16
CA PRO A 4 23.82 69.78 -40.18
C PRO A 4 24.37 69.20 -38.86
N ILE A 5 24.02 69.85 -37.74
CA ILE A 5 24.33 69.36 -36.39
C ILE A 5 23.29 68.30 -36.01
N LYS A 6 23.75 67.06 -35.84
CA LYS A 6 22.95 65.94 -35.30
C LYS A 6 22.87 66.08 -33.78
N PHE A 7 21.68 66.33 -33.24
CA PHE A 7 21.43 66.20 -31.80
C PHE A 7 21.18 64.72 -31.47
N ILE A 8 22.10 64.13 -30.73
CA ILE A 8 21.99 62.79 -30.17
C ILE A 8 21.13 62.89 -28.91
N PHE A 9 19.95 62.26 -28.91
CA PHE A 9 19.16 62.07 -27.69
C PHE A 9 19.77 60.96 -26.85
N LEU A 10 20.34 61.32 -25.70
CA LEU A 10 20.89 60.39 -24.71
C LEU A 10 19.76 60.05 -23.73
N VAL A 11 19.13 58.88 -23.92
CA VAL A 11 18.09 58.36 -23.01
C VAL A 11 18.79 57.68 -21.85
N THR A 12 18.84 58.34 -20.69
CA THR A 12 19.30 57.75 -19.43
C THR A 12 18.17 56.92 -18.82
N VAL A 13 18.30 55.60 -18.89
CA VAL A 13 17.41 54.65 -18.22
C VAL A 13 17.77 54.61 -16.74
N TYR A 14 16.92 55.17 -15.88
CA TYR A 14 17.04 55.10 -14.43
C TYR A 14 16.46 53.75 -13.98
N THR A 15 17.32 52.77 -13.69
CA THR A 15 16.88 51.48 -13.10
C THR A 15 16.50 51.69 -11.64
N LEU A 16 15.19 51.73 -11.37
CA LEU A 16 14.64 51.67 -10.02
C LEU A 16 14.93 50.29 -9.43
N LEU A 17 15.95 50.21 -8.57
CA LEU A 17 16.18 49.06 -7.70
C LEU A 17 15.11 49.06 -6.61
N PHE A 18 14.00 48.36 -6.86
CA PHE A 18 13.06 48.00 -5.80
C PHE A 18 13.68 46.84 -4.99
N PRO A 19 13.91 47.00 -3.67
CA PRO A 19 14.29 45.86 -2.85
C PRO A 19 13.08 44.91 -2.81
N SER A 20 13.21 43.75 -3.46
CA SER A 20 12.24 42.66 -3.33
C SER A 20 12.23 42.21 -1.87
N ILE A 21 11.24 42.67 -1.11
CA ILE A 21 10.90 42.07 0.17
C ILE A 21 10.35 40.69 -0.17
N ALA A 22 11.18 39.66 -0.06
CA ALA A 22 10.74 38.28 -0.14
C ALA A 22 9.82 38.04 1.08
N PHE A 23 8.52 37.96 0.82
CA PHE A 23 7.57 37.45 1.80
C PHE A 23 7.81 35.94 1.87
N GLU A 24 8.56 35.50 2.88
CA GLU A 24 8.65 34.09 3.22
C GLU A 24 7.28 33.71 3.79
N SER A 25 6.40 33.20 2.93
CA SER A 25 5.18 32.56 3.42
C SER A 25 5.62 31.37 4.24
N GLU A 26 5.29 31.32 5.53
CA GLU A 26 5.26 30.06 6.28
C GLU A 26 4.24 29.15 5.58
N SER A 27 4.71 28.44 4.56
CA SER A 27 3.98 27.37 3.91
C SER A 27 4.02 26.20 4.87
N THR A 28 2.99 26.03 5.67
CA THR A 28 2.78 24.79 6.41
C THR A 28 2.74 23.64 5.40
N ASP A 29 3.52 22.60 5.65
CA ASP A 29 3.52 21.41 4.82
C ASP A 29 2.08 20.89 4.61
N PRO A 30 1.75 20.37 3.41
CA PRO A 30 0.44 19.79 3.17
C PRO A 30 0.20 18.63 4.15
N ILE A 31 -1.06 18.26 4.38
CA ILE A 31 -1.40 17.05 5.14
C ILE A 31 -1.77 15.96 4.14
N PRO A 32 -1.28 14.70 4.30
CA PRO A 32 -1.67 13.61 3.42
C PRO A 32 -3.15 13.28 3.61
N GLU A 33 -3.86 13.02 2.52
CA GLU A 33 -5.26 12.62 2.58
C GLU A 33 -5.36 11.19 3.16
N PRO A 34 -6.22 10.97 4.19
CA PRO A 34 -6.50 9.61 4.65
C PRO A 34 -7.05 8.76 3.51
N TRP A 35 -6.72 7.47 3.49
CA TRP A 35 -7.36 6.56 2.55
C TRP A 35 -8.88 6.53 2.78
N PRO A 36 -9.69 6.51 1.71
CA PRO A 36 -11.11 6.28 1.84
C PRO A 36 -11.41 4.96 2.55
N HIS A 37 -12.55 4.89 3.23
CA HIS A 37 -12.93 3.66 3.94
C HIS A 37 -13.12 2.47 3.01
N GLN A 38 -13.50 2.71 1.76
CA GLN A 38 -13.65 1.69 0.74
C GLN A 38 -13.15 2.21 -0.60
N PHE A 39 -12.37 1.41 -1.31
CA PHE A 39 -11.98 1.73 -2.68
C PHE A 39 -11.53 0.49 -3.45
N HIS A 40 -11.54 0.63 -4.76
CA HIS A 40 -10.87 -0.26 -5.70
C HIS A 40 -9.78 0.51 -6.43
N ALA A 41 -8.59 -0.08 -6.53
CA ALA A 41 -7.51 0.47 -7.35
C ALA A 41 -7.01 -0.59 -8.34
N ILE A 42 -6.71 -0.15 -9.55
CA ILE A 42 -5.96 -0.96 -10.52
C ILE A 42 -4.53 -0.43 -10.53
N THR A 43 -3.57 -1.29 -10.23
CA THR A 43 -2.15 -0.93 -10.20
C THR A 43 -1.34 -1.78 -11.17
N ILE A 44 -0.26 -1.22 -11.70
CA ILE A 44 0.80 -1.98 -12.33
C ILE A 44 1.95 -2.06 -11.34
N MET A 45 2.17 -3.27 -10.83
CA MET A 45 3.18 -3.56 -9.85
C MET A 45 4.40 -4.18 -10.52
N ASN A 46 5.59 -3.65 -10.22
CA ASN A 46 6.86 -4.16 -10.72
C ASN A 46 7.77 -4.50 -9.54
N TYR A 47 8.27 -5.73 -9.54
CA TYR A 47 9.19 -6.24 -8.53
C TYR A 47 10.07 -7.33 -9.14
N THR A 48 11.05 -7.84 -8.37
CA THR A 48 11.98 -8.90 -8.79
C THR A 48 11.30 -10.15 -9.35
N GLN A 49 10.06 -10.43 -8.93
CA GLN A 49 9.24 -11.56 -9.42
C GLN A 49 8.47 -11.27 -10.72
N GLY A 50 8.65 -10.10 -11.31
CA GLY A 50 8.05 -9.70 -12.59
C GLY A 50 6.90 -8.71 -12.48
N LEU A 51 6.53 -8.19 -13.66
CA LEU A 51 5.45 -7.22 -13.85
C LEU A 51 4.08 -7.89 -13.72
N ARG A 52 3.16 -7.26 -12.99
CA ARG A 52 1.78 -7.75 -12.82
C ARG A 52 0.79 -6.60 -12.73
N LYS A 53 -0.42 -6.86 -13.24
CA LYS A 53 -1.57 -6.01 -12.96
C LYS A 53 -2.19 -6.47 -11.64
N VAL A 54 -2.50 -5.54 -10.75
CA VAL A 54 -3.11 -5.83 -9.46
C VAL A 54 -4.45 -5.13 -9.37
N ASP A 55 -5.51 -5.89 -9.12
CA ASP A 55 -6.77 -5.34 -8.64
C ASP A 55 -6.71 -5.34 -7.10
N LEU A 56 -6.64 -4.15 -6.52
CA LEU A 56 -6.55 -3.90 -5.09
C LEU A 56 -7.92 -3.49 -4.56
N TRP A 57 -8.43 -4.24 -3.59
CA TRP A 57 -9.70 -3.97 -2.92
C TRP A 57 -9.43 -3.67 -1.45
N TYR A 58 -9.89 -2.52 -0.98
CA TYR A 58 -9.78 -2.11 0.41
C TYR A 58 -11.18 -1.89 0.99
N ASP A 59 -11.47 -2.53 2.12
CA ASP A 59 -12.75 -2.44 2.81
C ASP A 59 -12.55 -2.36 4.32
N TRP A 60 -12.32 -1.13 4.79
CA TRP A 60 -12.07 -0.83 6.20
C TRP A 60 -13.26 -1.12 7.13
N PRO A 61 -14.52 -0.82 6.77
CA PRO A 61 -15.67 -1.19 7.60
C PRO A 61 -15.72 -2.69 7.92
N ASN A 62 -15.44 -3.53 6.92
CA ASN A 62 -15.42 -4.99 7.06
C ASN A 62 -14.03 -5.57 7.36
N LYS A 63 -13.05 -4.72 7.62
CA LYS A 63 -11.72 -5.12 8.12
C LYS A 63 -10.97 -6.12 7.23
N ARG A 64 -11.07 -5.91 5.91
CA ARG A 64 -10.51 -6.80 4.88
C ARG A 64 -9.83 -6.03 3.74
N TYR A 65 -8.81 -6.65 3.19
CA TYR A 65 -8.01 -6.12 2.08
C TYR A 65 -7.65 -7.26 1.14
N MET A 66 -7.68 -7.02 -0.17
CA MET A 66 -7.37 -8.07 -1.14
C MET A 66 -6.58 -7.53 -2.32
N HIS A 67 -5.54 -8.28 -2.70
CA HIS A 67 -4.82 -8.13 -3.95
C HIS A 67 -5.12 -9.31 -4.88
N ILE A 68 -5.54 -9.02 -6.10
CA ILE A 68 -5.63 -10.01 -7.17
C ILE A 68 -4.49 -9.74 -8.16
N ASN A 69 -3.42 -10.51 -8.03
CA ASN A 69 -2.19 -10.35 -8.78
C ASN A 69 -2.25 -11.17 -10.08
N GLN A 70 -2.35 -10.48 -11.22
CA GLN A 70 -2.36 -11.07 -12.55
C GLN A 70 -0.97 -10.90 -13.19
N TYR A 71 -0.16 -11.96 -13.11
CA TYR A 71 1.14 -12.01 -13.78
C TYR A 71 0.97 -12.16 -15.29
N GLN A 72 1.77 -11.45 -16.09
CA GLN A 72 1.62 -11.47 -17.55
C GLN A 72 1.75 -12.88 -18.18
N LEU A 73 2.62 -13.72 -17.61
CA LEU A 73 2.89 -15.09 -18.09
C LEU A 73 2.74 -16.13 -16.96
N GLY A 74 1.89 -15.86 -15.97
CA GLY A 74 1.77 -16.68 -14.78
C GLY A 74 0.34 -16.88 -14.29
N LYS A 75 0.21 -17.56 -13.16
CA LYS A 75 -1.07 -17.77 -12.49
C LYS A 75 -1.60 -16.48 -11.87
N THR A 76 -2.91 -16.43 -11.65
CA THR A 76 -3.52 -15.35 -10.85
C THR A 76 -3.42 -15.72 -9.38
N LEU A 77 -2.73 -14.89 -8.60
CA LEU A 77 -2.57 -15.07 -7.16
C LEU A 77 -3.49 -14.11 -6.41
N TYR A 78 -4.34 -14.67 -5.56
CA TYR A 78 -5.22 -13.93 -4.68
C TYR A 78 -4.57 -13.84 -3.30
N GLY A 79 -4.42 -12.63 -2.77
CA GLY A 79 -3.96 -12.38 -1.40
C GLY A 79 -5.05 -11.67 -0.63
N VAL A 80 -5.77 -12.36 0.25
CA VAL A 80 -6.75 -11.74 1.14
C VAL A 80 -6.18 -11.61 2.54
N GLU A 81 -6.32 -10.44 3.12
CA GLU A 81 -5.76 -10.06 4.41
C GLU A 81 -6.85 -9.48 5.31
N TRP A 82 -6.81 -9.87 6.58
CA TRP A 82 -7.79 -9.48 7.59
C TRP A 82 -7.14 -8.63 8.68
N GLN A 83 -7.91 -7.77 9.33
CA GLN A 83 -7.41 -6.93 10.43
C GLN A 83 -6.85 -7.73 11.61
N ASN A 84 -7.30 -8.97 11.81
CA ASN A 84 -6.75 -9.84 12.84
C ASN A 84 -5.33 -10.35 12.51
N GLY A 85 -4.76 -9.95 11.37
CA GLY A 85 -3.42 -10.30 10.93
C GLY A 85 -3.34 -11.55 10.08
N THR A 86 -4.43 -12.30 9.91
CA THR A 86 -4.41 -13.50 9.06
C THR A 86 -4.49 -13.11 7.60
N SER A 87 -3.60 -13.70 6.80
CA SER A 87 -3.55 -13.55 5.35
C SER A 87 -3.53 -14.90 4.65
N PHE A 88 -4.28 -15.03 3.57
CA PHE A 88 -4.31 -16.21 2.70
C PHE A 88 -3.84 -15.81 1.30
N TYR A 89 -2.86 -16.54 0.78
CA TYR A 89 -2.37 -16.39 -0.60
C TYR A 89 -2.69 -17.67 -1.38
N PHE A 90 -3.53 -17.60 -2.40
CA PHE A 90 -4.06 -18.78 -3.07
C PHE A 90 -4.31 -18.62 -4.58
N THR A 91 -4.46 -19.76 -5.27
CA THR A 91 -4.79 -19.82 -6.70
C THR A 91 -6.14 -20.49 -6.94
N LEU A 92 -7.02 -19.89 -7.75
CA LEU A 92 -8.33 -20.48 -8.06
C LEU A 92 -8.31 -21.48 -9.23
N ASP A 93 -7.15 -21.68 -9.85
CA ASP A 93 -6.98 -22.66 -10.93
C ASP A 93 -6.83 -24.10 -10.40
N SER A 94 -6.57 -25.04 -11.29
CA SER A 94 -6.44 -26.46 -10.95
C SER A 94 -5.26 -26.78 -10.03
N THR A 95 -4.30 -25.86 -9.83
CA THR A 95 -3.16 -26.07 -8.92
C THR A 95 -3.58 -26.05 -7.45
N GLN A 96 -4.63 -25.29 -7.11
CA GLN A 96 -5.16 -25.17 -5.74
C GLN A 96 -4.07 -24.92 -4.68
N GLU A 97 -3.14 -24.02 -5.00
CA GLU A 97 -2.10 -23.65 -4.06
C GLU A 97 -2.68 -22.72 -3.00
N CYS A 98 -2.25 -22.92 -1.74
CA CYS A 98 -2.55 -21.99 -0.66
C CYS A 98 -1.35 -21.83 0.27
N THR A 99 -1.18 -20.63 0.80
CA THR A 99 -0.23 -20.32 1.84
C THR A 99 -0.90 -19.40 2.85
N VAL A 100 -0.86 -19.78 4.12
CA VAL A 100 -1.36 -18.97 5.23
C VAL A 100 -0.20 -18.23 5.89
N ARG A 101 -0.41 -16.95 6.21
CA ARG A 101 0.54 -16.10 6.92
C ARG A 101 -0.18 -15.33 8.02
N HIS A 102 0.56 -14.97 9.05
CA HIS A 102 0.07 -14.13 10.13
C HIS A 102 0.99 -12.91 10.30
N PHE A 103 0.44 -11.72 10.10
CA PHE A 103 1.09 -10.43 10.30
C PHE A 103 0.37 -9.70 11.43
N PRO A 104 0.96 -9.59 12.64
CA PRO A 104 0.25 -9.08 13.83
C PRO A 104 -0.37 -7.68 13.70
N VAL A 105 0.08 -6.89 12.72
CA VAL A 105 -0.39 -5.52 12.47
C VAL A 105 -1.75 -5.47 11.76
N GLY A 106 -2.11 -6.50 10.99
CA GLY A 106 -3.29 -6.51 10.14
C GLY A 106 -3.23 -5.51 8.97
N ILE A 107 -4.40 -5.11 8.48
CA ILE A 107 -4.51 -4.18 7.35
C ILE A 107 -4.24 -2.73 7.78
N LEU A 108 -3.81 -1.91 6.82
CA LEU A 108 -3.56 -0.49 7.04
C LEU A 108 -4.84 0.25 7.42
N ARG A 109 -4.75 1.13 8.42
CA ARG A 109 -5.85 2.04 8.80
C ARG A 109 -5.94 3.18 7.79
N PRO A 110 -7.10 3.83 7.62
CA PRO A 110 -7.26 4.99 6.73
C PRO A 110 -6.16 6.05 6.88
N ASN A 111 -5.79 6.36 8.13
CA ASN A 111 -4.82 7.39 8.46
C ASN A 111 -3.37 6.88 8.55
N TRP A 112 -3.03 5.76 7.92
CA TRP A 112 -1.70 5.13 8.05
C TRP A 112 -0.52 6.03 7.63
N LEU A 113 -0.77 7.11 6.86
CA LEU A 113 0.25 8.11 6.50
C LEU A 113 0.51 9.17 7.59
N GLU A 114 -0.26 9.22 8.68
CA GLU A 114 0.02 10.15 9.79
C GLU A 114 1.44 9.97 10.34
N GLY A 115 2.09 11.10 10.65
CA GLY A 115 3.48 11.12 11.10
C GLY A 115 4.51 10.73 10.04
N SER A 116 4.15 10.71 8.76
CA SER A 116 5.11 10.62 7.66
C SER A 116 5.86 11.95 7.47
N ASN A 117 7.06 11.88 6.91
CA ASN A 117 7.87 13.05 6.63
C ASN A 117 7.53 13.60 5.23
N TYR A 118 7.19 14.88 5.14
CA TYR A 118 7.00 15.52 3.85
C TYR A 118 8.35 15.70 3.16
N VAL A 119 8.42 15.33 1.88
CA VAL A 119 9.65 15.37 1.08
C VAL A 119 9.63 16.52 0.06
N GLY A 120 8.47 17.13 -0.17
CA GLY A 120 8.26 18.13 -1.22
C GLY A 120 7.49 17.59 -2.42
N GLN A 121 7.43 18.39 -3.49
CA GLN A 121 6.70 18.04 -4.70
C GLN A 121 7.58 17.47 -5.80
N LYS A 122 7.10 16.45 -6.51
CA LYS A 122 7.80 15.81 -7.63
C LYS A 122 6.82 15.37 -8.71
N TYR A 123 7.23 15.47 -9.98
CA TYR A 123 6.46 14.87 -11.06
C TYR A 123 6.62 13.35 -11.06
N LYS A 124 5.49 12.64 -11.20
CA LYS A 124 5.44 11.19 -11.39
C LYS A 124 4.25 10.82 -12.26
N ASP A 125 4.50 10.00 -13.28
CA ASP A 125 3.49 9.49 -14.23
C ASP A 125 2.60 10.60 -14.86
N GLY A 126 3.17 11.80 -15.03
CA GLY A 126 2.49 12.98 -15.59
C GLY A 126 1.83 13.90 -14.55
N PHE A 127 1.80 13.53 -13.27
CA PHE A 127 1.18 14.30 -12.19
C PHE A 127 2.21 15.00 -11.31
N LEU A 128 1.94 16.24 -10.90
CA LEU A 128 2.71 16.91 -9.85
C LEU A 128 2.22 16.38 -8.51
N CYS A 129 3.06 15.63 -7.80
CA CYS A 129 2.68 14.93 -6.58
C CYS A 129 3.30 15.57 -5.33
N ASN A 130 2.54 15.64 -4.24
CA ASN A 130 3.10 15.72 -2.89
C ASN A 130 3.74 14.36 -2.54
N VAL A 131 4.92 14.38 -1.94
CA VAL A 131 5.68 13.16 -1.65
C VAL A 131 5.90 12.99 -0.15
N TRP A 132 5.58 11.79 0.35
CA TRP A 132 5.70 11.42 1.74
C TRP A 132 6.67 10.25 1.92
N ASP A 133 7.54 10.31 2.93
CA ASP A 133 8.37 9.19 3.36
C ASP A 133 7.80 8.61 4.67
N LYS A 134 7.39 7.35 4.62
CA LYS A 134 6.88 6.63 5.79
C LYS A 134 8.00 5.79 6.39
N VAL A 135 8.74 6.36 7.33
CA VAL A 135 9.74 5.69 8.18
C VAL A 135 10.75 4.85 7.36
N GLY A 136 11.16 5.34 6.18
CA GLY A 136 12.05 4.61 5.27
C GLY A 136 11.49 3.31 4.69
N PHE A 137 10.22 2.97 4.94
CA PHE A 137 9.55 1.77 4.42
C PHE A 137 8.97 2.01 3.03
N LEU A 138 8.35 3.17 2.83
CA LEU A 138 7.62 3.51 1.60
C LEU A 138 7.74 4.99 1.29
N ARG A 139 7.92 5.31 0.02
CA ARG A 139 7.66 6.64 -0.53
C ARG A 139 6.31 6.67 -1.25
N TYR A 140 5.41 7.53 -0.78
CA TYR A 140 4.04 7.66 -1.26
C TYR A 140 3.89 8.96 -2.06
N TYR A 141 3.39 8.86 -3.29
CA TYR A 141 3.14 9.98 -4.17
C TYR A 141 1.64 10.17 -4.30
N GLU A 142 1.18 11.35 -3.88
CA GLU A 142 -0.21 11.79 -3.90
C GLU A 142 -0.32 12.95 -4.89
N ASP A 143 -1.26 12.92 -5.83
CA ASP A 143 -1.49 14.07 -6.71
C ASP A 143 -1.77 15.33 -5.88
N ALA A 144 -1.01 16.40 -6.14
CA ALA A 144 -1.08 17.61 -5.33
C ALA A 144 -2.44 18.32 -5.44
N VAL A 145 -3.18 18.09 -6.53
CA VAL A 145 -4.48 18.70 -6.79
C VAL A 145 -5.62 17.82 -6.29
N THR A 146 -5.72 16.58 -6.79
CA THR A 146 -6.87 15.70 -6.49
C THR A 146 -6.75 14.92 -5.20
N LYS A 147 -5.54 14.88 -4.60
CA LYS A 147 -5.23 14.10 -3.40
C LYS A 147 -5.36 12.59 -3.56
N ILE A 148 -5.43 12.10 -4.80
CA ILE A 148 -5.50 10.68 -5.11
C ILE A 148 -4.08 10.10 -5.19
N PRO A 149 -3.84 8.87 -4.70
CA PRO A 149 -2.55 8.19 -4.88
C PRO A 149 -2.19 8.00 -6.36
N VAL A 150 -0.93 8.29 -6.70
CA VAL A 150 -0.37 8.14 -8.05
C VAL A 150 0.64 7.00 -8.11
N TYR A 151 1.50 6.88 -7.10
CA TYR A 151 2.61 5.95 -7.15
C TYR A 151 3.18 5.61 -5.77
N TRP A 152 3.56 4.35 -5.59
CA TRP A 152 4.18 3.84 -4.36
C TRP A 152 5.54 3.22 -4.68
N HIS A 153 6.55 3.51 -3.86
CA HIS A 153 7.89 2.92 -3.97
C HIS A 153 8.37 2.44 -2.62
N PHE A 154 8.44 1.13 -2.47
CA PHE A 154 8.83 0.45 -1.25
C PHE A 154 10.35 0.33 -1.16
N TYR A 155 10.86 0.21 0.07
CA TYR A 155 12.29 0.17 0.37
C TYR A 155 13.05 -0.98 -0.31
N ASP A 156 12.35 -2.07 -0.63
CA ASP A 156 12.91 -3.27 -1.26
C ASP A 156 12.92 -3.19 -2.80
N GLY A 157 12.51 -2.05 -3.36
CA GLY A 157 12.46 -1.81 -4.80
C GLY A 157 11.15 -2.23 -5.46
N LEU A 158 10.15 -2.70 -4.70
CA LEU A 158 8.79 -2.86 -5.23
C LEU A 158 8.21 -1.49 -5.56
N VAL A 159 7.61 -1.37 -6.74
CA VAL A 159 6.94 -0.16 -7.19
C VAL A 159 5.53 -0.47 -7.67
N GLU A 160 4.59 0.41 -7.36
CA GLU A 160 3.22 0.35 -7.86
C GLU A 160 2.84 1.65 -8.53
N HIS A 161 2.41 1.55 -9.79
CA HIS A 161 1.83 2.65 -10.54
C HIS A 161 0.31 2.55 -10.44
N ILE A 162 -0.36 3.59 -9.95
CA ILE A 162 -1.81 3.62 -9.84
C ILE A 162 -2.40 4.03 -11.19
N MET A 163 -3.16 3.11 -11.80
CA MET A 163 -3.77 3.32 -13.11
C MET A 163 -5.22 3.81 -13.00
N ALA A 164 -5.93 3.36 -11.96
CA ALA A 164 -7.28 3.79 -11.64
C ALA A 164 -7.49 3.73 -10.12
N PHE A 165 -8.28 4.65 -9.58
CA PHE A 165 -8.64 4.71 -8.18
C PHE A 165 -10.12 5.11 -8.05
N GLU A 166 -10.94 4.17 -7.60
CA GLU A 166 -12.40 4.29 -7.56
C GLU A 166 -12.86 4.25 -6.09
N VAL A 167 -13.19 5.42 -5.55
CA VAL A 167 -13.65 5.60 -4.16
C VAL A 167 -15.07 5.03 -3.98
N GLU A 168 -15.35 4.47 -2.80
CA GLU A 168 -16.61 3.80 -2.44
C GLU A 168 -16.94 2.54 -3.25
N LYS A 169 -16.01 2.05 -4.08
CA LYS A 169 -16.21 0.80 -4.83
C LYS A 169 -15.95 -0.39 -3.92
N VAL A 170 -16.91 -1.32 -3.88
CA VAL A 170 -16.91 -2.49 -3.00
C VAL A 170 -16.97 -3.77 -3.81
N LEU A 171 -16.24 -4.79 -3.36
CA LEU A 171 -16.30 -6.14 -3.93
C LEU A 171 -17.37 -6.98 -3.23
N GLU A 172 -18.10 -7.78 -4.00
CA GLU A 172 -19.09 -8.73 -3.50
C GLU A 172 -18.52 -9.63 -2.39
N ASP A 173 -19.27 -9.79 -1.29
CA ASP A 173 -18.87 -10.54 -0.10
C ASP A 173 -18.37 -11.97 -0.39
N SER A 174 -18.98 -12.63 -1.38
CA SER A 174 -18.62 -14.00 -1.77
C SER A 174 -17.18 -14.13 -2.30
N LYS A 175 -16.58 -13.03 -2.79
CA LYS A 175 -15.24 -13.01 -3.40
C LYS A 175 -14.10 -12.87 -2.40
N TRP A 176 -14.41 -12.53 -1.15
CA TRP A 176 -13.41 -12.34 -0.08
C TRP A 176 -12.97 -13.65 0.58
N GLN A 177 -13.68 -14.75 0.32
CA GLN A 177 -13.45 -16.00 1.03
C GLN A 177 -12.25 -16.77 0.47
N ALA A 178 -11.34 -17.17 1.35
CA ALA A 178 -10.30 -18.13 1.02
C ALA A 178 -10.94 -19.50 0.70
N PRO A 179 -10.46 -20.24 -0.30
CA PRO A 179 -11.02 -21.54 -0.65
C PRO A 179 -10.83 -22.60 0.45
N ALA A 180 -11.70 -23.61 0.48
CA ALA A 180 -11.69 -24.66 1.51
C ALA A 180 -10.35 -25.41 1.61
N TYR A 181 -9.59 -25.54 0.51
CA TYR A 181 -8.29 -26.23 0.54
C TYR A 181 -7.22 -25.49 1.36
N CYS A 182 -7.40 -24.20 1.65
CA CYS A 182 -6.50 -23.41 2.50
C CYS A 182 -6.50 -23.84 3.98
N PHE A 183 -7.50 -24.61 4.40
CA PHE A 183 -7.69 -24.99 5.81
C PHE A 183 -7.21 -26.42 6.11
N LYS A 184 -6.77 -27.18 5.10
CA LYS A 184 -6.39 -28.61 5.23
C LYS A 184 -5.13 -28.85 6.07
N GLU A 185 -4.18 -27.91 6.09
CA GLU A 185 -2.95 -28.06 6.89
C GLU A 185 -3.20 -27.75 8.37
N VAL A 186 -4.05 -26.76 8.66
CA VAL A 186 -4.50 -26.43 10.03
C VAL A 186 -5.25 -27.59 10.66
N GLU A 187 -6.03 -28.34 9.86
CA GLU A 187 -6.73 -29.53 10.29
C GLU A 187 -5.76 -30.65 10.73
N LYS A 188 -4.67 -30.88 9.97
CA LYS A 188 -3.67 -31.90 10.32
C LYS A 188 -2.90 -31.57 11.60
N GLU A 189 -2.49 -30.31 11.76
CA GLU A 189 -1.76 -29.86 12.95
C GLU A 189 -2.64 -29.91 14.20
N SER A 190 -3.89 -29.43 14.11
CA SER A 190 -4.86 -29.51 15.22
C SER A 190 -5.24 -30.94 15.59
N ILE A 191 -5.43 -31.84 14.61
CA ILE A 191 -5.65 -33.27 14.86
C ILE A 191 -4.44 -33.87 15.57
N SER A 192 -3.21 -33.59 15.12
CA SER A 192 -2.01 -34.10 15.78
C SER A 192 -1.85 -33.59 17.22
N LEU A 193 -2.22 -32.33 17.50
CA LEU A 193 -2.18 -31.75 18.83
C LEU A 193 -3.23 -32.40 19.75
N LEU A 194 -4.43 -32.64 19.24
CA LEU A 194 -5.50 -33.34 19.95
C LEU A 194 -5.13 -34.81 20.23
N GLU A 195 -4.52 -35.51 19.27
CA GLU A 195 -4.02 -36.87 19.46
C GLU A 195 -2.91 -36.91 20.51
N ASN A 196 -1.99 -35.95 20.50
CA ASN A 196 -0.93 -35.84 21.50
C ASN A 196 -1.48 -35.56 22.91
N LEU A 197 -2.47 -34.67 23.04
CA LEU A 197 -3.16 -34.37 24.30
C LEU A 197 -3.96 -35.57 24.81
N ALA A 198 -4.65 -36.29 23.93
CA ALA A 198 -5.37 -37.52 24.30
C ALA A 198 -4.39 -38.61 24.75
N THR A 199 -3.24 -38.73 24.08
CA THR A 199 -2.19 -39.72 24.43
C THR A 199 -1.48 -39.37 25.74
N SER A 200 -1.22 -38.09 26.02
CA SER A 200 -0.66 -37.66 27.31
C SER A 200 -1.66 -37.93 28.43
N HIS A 201 -2.93 -37.58 28.23
CA HIS A 201 -3.96 -37.82 29.22
C HIS A 201 -4.16 -39.32 29.51
N PHE A 202 -4.13 -40.17 28.49
CA PHE A 202 -4.22 -41.62 28.67
C PHE A 202 -3.00 -42.19 29.43
N ARG A 203 -1.79 -41.68 29.17
CA ARG A 203 -0.59 -42.07 29.92
C ARG A 203 -0.66 -41.64 31.39
N ASP A 204 -1.18 -40.45 31.67
CA ASP A 204 -1.33 -39.96 33.04
C ASP A 204 -2.34 -40.79 33.84
N VAL A 205 -3.41 -41.28 33.20
CA VAL A 205 -4.38 -42.19 33.81
C VAL A 205 -3.77 -43.57 34.07
N VAL A 206 -3.03 -44.14 33.11
CA VAL A 206 -2.38 -45.46 33.26
C VAL A 206 -1.26 -45.45 34.29
N ASN A 207 -0.50 -44.35 34.38
CA ASN A 207 0.59 -44.21 35.36
C ASN A 207 0.11 -43.74 36.74
N GLY A 208 -1.13 -43.26 36.86
CA GLY A 208 -1.75 -42.81 38.10
C GLY A 208 -2.33 -43.91 38.99
N GLU A 209 -2.40 -45.16 38.52
CA GLU A 209 -2.89 -46.32 39.31
C GLU A 209 -1.80 -47.02 40.16
N VAL A 210 -0.58 -46.48 40.23
CA VAL A 210 0.49 -47.06 41.06
C VAL A 210 0.86 -46.11 42.21
N ALA A 211 -0.08 -45.89 43.12
CA ALA A 211 0.20 -45.33 44.44
C ALA A 211 -0.87 -45.74 45.47
N GLU A 212 -1.06 -47.05 45.66
CA GLU A 212 -1.53 -47.60 46.94
C GLU A 212 -0.48 -48.57 47.47
N ASN A 213 0.27 -48.09 48.47
CA ASN A 213 0.73 -48.83 49.66
C ASN A 213 1.47 -47.88 50.61
#